data_AF-A0A0E0R1F0-F1
#
_entry.id   AF-A0A0E0R1F0-F1
#
_cell.length_a   1.000
_cell.length_b   1.000
_cell.length_c   1.000
_cell.angle_alpha   90.00
_cell.angle_beta   90.00
_cell.angle_gamma   90.00
#
_symmetry.space_group_name_H-M   'P 1'
#
loop_
_entity.id
_entity.type
_entity.pdbx_description
1 polymer ?
#
loop_
_entity_poly.entity_id
_entity_poly.type
_entity_poly.pdbx_seq_one_letter_code
_entity_poly.pdbx_strand_id
1 'polypeptide(L)'
;MDLQEGALMLLGPTMNAKVAFELSERLPHLPLRMQEHSRRAAEYASRMRRLGLRVAYPGLPDHPHHARLLAIANPGYGAGGMLCVDMGTEDRANRLMHHLQNTTRFGLMAVSLGYYETLMSCSGSSTSSEMPPEDRARAGISPGLVRMSVGYNGTLEQRWAQFERALSLMQQQHPDRDAAAKYCKV
;
A
#
# COMPACT_ATOMS: atom_id res chain seq x y z
N MET A 1 21.07 0.47 -25.81
CA MET A 1 21.42 1.77 -25.19
C MET A 1 22.87 2.01 -25.54
N ASP A 2 23.19 3.09 -26.23
CA ASP A 2 24.58 3.42 -26.53
C ASP A 2 25.30 3.75 -25.21
N LEU A 3 26.44 3.12 -24.97
CA LEU A 3 27.24 3.30 -23.76
C LEU A 3 28.31 4.38 -23.94
N GLN A 4 28.53 4.83 -25.18
CA GLN A 4 29.59 5.78 -25.53
C GLN A 4 29.08 7.22 -25.62
N GLU A 5 27.76 7.42 -25.69
CA GLU A 5 27.12 8.72 -25.78
C GLU A 5 25.96 8.87 -24.78
N GLY A 6 25.66 10.11 -24.37
CA GLY A 6 24.46 10.45 -23.60
C GLY A 6 24.65 10.57 -22.07
N ALA A 7 23.55 10.88 -21.39
CA ALA A 7 23.54 11.28 -19.97
C ALA A 7 24.08 10.21 -19.01
N LEU A 8 23.96 8.91 -19.35
CA LEU A 8 24.50 7.82 -18.52
C LEU A 8 26.03 7.87 -18.46
N MET A 9 26.68 8.11 -19.62
CA MET A 9 28.13 8.23 -19.74
C MET A 9 28.63 9.56 -19.15
N LEU A 10 27.94 10.67 -19.45
CA LEU A 10 28.36 12.01 -19.05
C LEU A 10 28.13 12.32 -17.55
N LEU A 11 27.06 11.82 -16.95
CA LEU A 11 26.68 12.13 -15.57
C LEU A 11 26.94 10.97 -14.60
N GLY A 12 27.20 9.76 -15.13
CA GLY A 12 27.50 8.57 -14.33
C GLY A 12 26.43 8.08 -13.35
N PRO A 13 25.10 8.22 -13.56
CA PRO A 13 24.10 7.62 -12.68
C PRO A 13 23.98 6.10 -12.92
N THR A 14 25.10 5.39 -12.81
CA THR A 14 25.19 3.94 -13.03
C THR A 14 24.82 3.17 -11.77
N MET A 15 24.07 2.09 -11.94
CA MET A 15 23.74 1.17 -10.85
C MET A 15 24.99 0.43 -10.36
N ASN A 16 25.13 0.29 -9.04
CA ASN A 16 26.16 -0.55 -8.44
C ASN A 16 26.04 -2.01 -8.94
N ALA A 17 27.16 -2.63 -9.35
CA ALA A 17 27.18 -3.96 -9.93
C ALA A 17 26.61 -5.06 -9.01
N LYS A 18 26.84 -4.96 -7.69
CA LYS A 18 26.26 -5.89 -6.70
C LYS A 18 24.74 -5.77 -6.64
N VAL A 19 24.22 -4.54 -6.67
CA VAL A 19 22.76 -4.31 -6.72
C VAL A 19 22.16 -4.84 -8.02
N ALA A 20 22.85 -4.65 -9.14
CA ALA A 20 22.41 -5.19 -10.43
C ALA A 20 22.32 -6.73 -10.41
N PHE A 21 23.33 -7.39 -9.84
CA PHE A 21 23.33 -8.84 -9.65
C PHE A 21 22.19 -9.32 -8.73
N GLU A 22 21.99 -8.65 -7.59
CA GLU A 22 20.88 -9.00 -6.68
C GLU A 22 19.50 -8.83 -7.32
N LEU A 23 19.34 -7.86 -8.23
CA LEU A 23 18.11 -7.68 -8.99
C LEU A 23 17.94 -8.75 -10.07
N SER A 24 19.02 -9.13 -10.77
CA SER A 24 18.95 -10.17 -11.81
C SER A 24 18.54 -11.52 -11.24
N GLU A 25 18.98 -11.85 -10.02
CA GLU A 25 18.55 -13.07 -9.32
C GLU A 25 17.06 -13.03 -8.94
N ARG A 26 16.49 -11.83 -8.76
CA ARG A 26 15.10 -11.64 -8.29
C ARG A 26 14.06 -11.49 -9.39
N LEU A 27 14.51 -11.16 -10.59
CA LEU A 27 13.65 -10.88 -11.74
C LEU A 27 12.92 -12.14 -12.26
N PRO A 28 13.55 -13.33 -12.38
CA PRO A 28 12.89 -14.54 -12.88
C PRO A 28 11.66 -14.95 -12.08
N HIS A 29 11.64 -14.66 -10.78
CA HIS A 29 10.53 -14.99 -9.88
C HIS A 29 9.60 -13.79 -9.57
N LEU A 30 9.76 -12.67 -10.29
CA LEU A 30 8.82 -11.55 -10.21
C LEU A 30 7.38 -11.95 -10.57
N PRO A 31 7.10 -12.76 -11.61
CA PRO A 31 5.75 -13.18 -11.97
C PRO A 31 4.96 -13.78 -10.80
N LEU A 32 5.59 -14.71 -10.06
CA LEU A 32 4.98 -15.39 -8.92
C LEU A 32 4.62 -14.41 -7.80
N ARG A 33 5.51 -13.46 -7.52
CA ARG A 33 5.28 -12.42 -6.50
C ARG A 33 4.14 -11.50 -6.90
N MET A 34 4.12 -11.04 -8.15
CA MET A 34 3.08 -10.14 -8.66
C MET A 34 1.69 -10.78 -8.63
N GLN A 35 1.60 -12.05 -9.04
CA GLN A 35 0.36 -12.82 -8.95
C GLN A 35 -0.17 -12.89 -7.52
N GLU A 36 0.68 -13.24 -6.56
CA GLU A 36 0.26 -13.38 -5.16
C GLU A 36 -0.09 -12.03 -4.52
N HIS A 37 0.68 -10.98 -4.81
CA HIS A 37 0.36 -9.61 -4.42
C HIS A 37 -1.03 -9.19 -4.93
N SER A 38 -1.30 -9.40 -6.22
CA SER A 38 -2.58 -9.05 -6.83
C SER A 38 -3.73 -9.86 -6.29
N ARG A 39 -3.54 -11.18 -6.10
CA ARG A 39 -4.58 -12.07 -5.58
C ARG A 39 -4.98 -11.66 -4.16
N ARG A 40 -4.01 -11.36 -3.30
CA ARG A 40 -4.28 -10.90 -1.91
C ARG A 40 -4.90 -9.52 -1.88
N ALA A 41 -4.41 -8.58 -2.69
CA ALA A 41 -4.97 -7.24 -2.74
C ALA A 41 -6.44 -7.23 -3.19
N ALA A 42 -6.78 -8.04 -4.20
CA ALA A 42 -8.17 -8.20 -4.64
C ALA A 42 -9.08 -8.78 -3.55
N GLU A 43 -8.60 -9.81 -2.84
CA GLU A 43 -9.35 -10.42 -1.73
C GLU A 43 -9.51 -9.43 -0.57
N TYR A 44 -8.45 -8.77 -0.14
CA TYR A 44 -8.49 -7.78 0.94
C TYR A 44 -9.41 -6.61 0.60
N ALA A 45 -9.30 -6.07 -0.62
CA ALA A 45 -10.17 -4.99 -1.06
C ALA A 45 -11.65 -5.41 -1.02
N SER A 46 -11.97 -6.61 -1.52
CA SER A 46 -13.34 -7.14 -1.52
C SER A 46 -13.87 -7.37 -0.10
N ARG A 47 -13.06 -7.94 0.79
CA ARG A 47 -13.46 -8.15 2.19
C ARG A 47 -13.62 -6.85 2.96
N MET A 48 -12.70 -5.90 2.79
CA MET A 48 -12.79 -4.56 3.39
C MET A 48 -14.05 -3.82 2.91
N ARG A 49 -14.42 -3.95 1.62
CA ARG A 49 -15.69 -3.41 1.09
C ARG A 49 -16.92 -4.03 1.76
N ARG A 50 -16.92 -5.35 1.98
CA ARG A 50 -18.00 -6.04 2.72
C ARG A 50 -18.11 -5.58 4.17
N LEU A 51 -16.99 -5.19 4.79
CA LEU A 51 -16.96 -4.58 6.12
C LEU A 51 -17.39 -3.09 6.14
N GLY A 52 -17.80 -2.52 4.99
CA GLY A 52 -18.24 -1.14 4.88
C GLY A 52 -17.11 -0.10 4.82
N LEU A 53 -15.86 -0.53 4.63
CA LEU A 53 -14.74 0.40 4.47
C LEU A 53 -14.74 1.04 3.08
N ARG A 54 -14.30 2.29 3.01
CA ARG A 54 -14.07 3.00 1.74
C ARG A 54 -12.72 2.57 1.18
N VAL A 55 -12.75 1.75 0.12
CA VAL A 55 -11.55 1.16 -0.48
C VAL A 55 -11.44 1.61 -1.93
N ALA A 56 -10.25 2.04 -2.34
CA ALA A 56 -9.89 2.26 -3.73
C ALA A 56 -8.90 1.18 -4.16
N TYR A 57 -9.33 0.30 -5.06
CA TYR A 57 -8.48 -0.72 -5.69
C TYR A 57 -8.89 -0.85 -7.16
N PRO A 58 -7.97 -0.70 -8.13
CA PRO A 58 -8.33 -0.67 -9.54
C PRO A 58 -8.79 -2.04 -10.07
N GLY A 59 -8.54 -3.13 -9.33
CA GLY A 59 -9.08 -4.45 -9.63
C GLY A 59 -10.53 -4.68 -9.19
N LEU A 60 -11.16 -3.76 -8.47
CA LEU A 60 -12.60 -3.86 -8.15
C LEU A 60 -13.47 -3.45 -9.34
N PRO A 61 -14.59 -4.14 -9.63
CA PRO A 61 -15.47 -3.82 -10.75
C PRO A 61 -16.09 -2.42 -10.70
N ASP A 62 -16.28 -1.85 -9.52
CA ASP A 62 -16.84 -0.51 -9.29
C ASP A 62 -15.81 0.62 -9.43
N HIS A 63 -14.53 0.30 -9.65
CA HIS A 63 -13.50 1.31 -9.83
C HIS A 63 -13.63 2.00 -11.20
N PRO A 64 -13.62 3.36 -11.28
CA PRO A 64 -13.84 4.10 -12.54
C PRO A 64 -12.90 3.73 -13.70
N HIS A 65 -11.72 3.21 -13.37
CA HIS A 65 -10.70 2.81 -14.35
C HIS A 65 -10.49 1.30 -14.45
N HIS A 66 -11.40 0.49 -13.90
CA HIS A 66 -11.30 -0.97 -13.93
C HIS A 66 -11.19 -1.51 -15.36
N ALA A 67 -12.11 -1.11 -16.26
CA ALA A 67 -12.10 -1.55 -17.66
C ALA A 67 -10.82 -1.12 -18.40
N ARG A 68 -10.33 0.10 -18.12
CA ARG A 68 -9.07 0.59 -18.71
C ARG A 68 -7.87 -0.22 -18.22
N LEU A 69 -7.82 -0.55 -16.93
CA LEU A 69 -6.78 -1.41 -16.38
C LEU A 69 -6.75 -2.76 -17.08
N LEU A 70 -7.91 -3.42 -17.21
CA LEU A 70 -8.00 -4.72 -17.88
C LEU A 70 -7.53 -4.68 -19.34
N ALA A 71 -7.72 -3.55 -20.03
CA ALA A 71 -7.30 -3.38 -21.41
C ALA A 71 -5.78 -3.20 -21.59
N ILE A 72 -5.08 -2.66 -20.59
CA ILE A 72 -3.63 -2.33 -20.69
C ILE A 72 -2.72 -3.23 -19.84
N ALA A 73 -3.28 -3.90 -18.83
CA ALA A 73 -2.52 -4.70 -17.88
C ALA A 73 -2.21 -6.09 -18.44
N ASN A 74 -1.14 -6.71 -17.94
CA ASN A 74 -0.88 -8.12 -18.18
C ASN A 74 -1.88 -8.96 -17.34
N PRO A 75 -2.78 -9.74 -17.98
CA PRO A 75 -3.78 -10.53 -17.26
C PRO A 75 -3.15 -11.57 -16.33
N GLY A 76 -1.94 -12.05 -16.66
CA GLY A 76 -1.18 -12.98 -15.84
C GLY A 76 -0.64 -12.40 -14.52
N TYR A 77 -0.66 -11.08 -14.32
CA TYR A 77 -0.23 -10.42 -13.07
C TYR A 77 -1.39 -9.83 -12.26
N GLY A 78 -2.59 -9.77 -12.83
CA GLY A 78 -3.77 -9.16 -12.22
C GLY A 78 -3.65 -7.63 -12.09
N ALA A 79 -4.32 -7.07 -11.09
CA ALA A 79 -4.46 -5.62 -10.87
C ALA A 79 -3.40 -5.01 -9.94
N GLY A 80 -2.40 -5.79 -9.52
CA GLY A 80 -1.27 -5.36 -8.70
C GLY A 80 -1.54 -5.39 -7.18
N GLY A 81 -0.51 -5.18 -6.38
CA GLY A 81 -0.56 -5.29 -4.92
C GLY A 81 -0.92 -4.02 -4.14
N MET A 82 -1.35 -2.96 -4.83
CA MET A 82 -1.56 -1.64 -4.24
C MET A 82 -3.04 -1.36 -4.05
N LEU A 83 -3.47 -1.07 -2.83
CA LEU A 83 -4.83 -0.60 -2.52
C LEU A 83 -4.78 0.55 -1.53
N CYS A 84 -5.85 1.34 -1.49
CA CYS A 84 -6.01 2.42 -0.51
C CYS A 84 -7.29 2.22 0.30
N VAL A 85 -7.25 2.53 1.59
CA VAL A 85 -8.40 2.55 2.50
C VAL A 85 -8.54 3.95 3.08
N ASP A 86 -9.69 4.59 2.87
CA ASP A 86 -9.95 5.95 3.36
C ASP A 86 -10.66 5.94 4.73
N MET A 87 -9.88 6.23 5.77
CA MET A 87 -10.34 6.32 7.16
C MET A 87 -10.96 7.67 7.52
N GLY A 88 -11.02 8.61 6.57
CA GLY A 88 -11.65 9.93 6.70
C GLY A 88 -10.72 10.94 7.36
N THR A 89 -10.23 10.62 8.56
CA THR A 89 -9.31 11.48 9.31
C THR A 89 -7.95 10.82 9.50
N GLU A 90 -6.92 11.66 9.61
CA GLU A 90 -5.55 11.21 9.88
C GLU A 90 -5.48 10.42 11.19
N ASP A 91 -6.18 10.87 12.24
CA ASP A 91 -6.18 10.16 13.53
C ASP A 91 -6.74 8.75 13.42
N ARG A 92 -7.82 8.55 12.66
CA ARG A 92 -8.39 7.22 12.43
C ARG A 92 -7.44 6.34 11.62
N ALA A 93 -6.78 6.92 10.61
CA ALA A 93 -5.75 6.23 9.83
C ALA A 93 -4.56 5.78 10.71
N ASN A 94 -4.03 6.69 11.52
CA ASN A 94 -2.91 6.42 12.42
C ASN A 94 -3.26 5.40 13.50
N ARG A 95 -4.46 5.46 14.09
CA ARG A 95 -4.92 4.44 15.04
C ARG A 95 -5.04 3.06 14.41
N LEU A 96 -5.63 2.97 13.21
CA LEU A 96 -5.70 1.70 12.49
C LEU A 96 -4.30 1.13 12.22
N MET A 97 -3.41 1.95 11.65
CA MET A 97 -2.03 1.52 11.35
C MET A 97 -1.25 1.12 12.61
N HIS A 98 -1.47 1.81 13.73
CA HIS A 98 -0.87 1.45 15.01
C HIS A 98 -1.28 0.04 15.46
N HIS A 99 -2.58 -0.30 15.44
CA HIS A 99 -3.06 -1.65 15.78
C HIS A 99 -2.58 -2.71 14.78
N LEU A 100 -2.52 -2.36 13.49
CA LEU A 100 -2.02 -3.25 12.45
C LEU A 100 -0.54 -3.59 12.65
N GLN A 101 0.30 -2.63 13.02
CA GLN A 101 1.72 -2.87 13.25
C GLN A 101 2.02 -3.44 14.64
N ASN A 102 1.64 -2.71 15.69
CA ASN A 102 2.15 -2.93 17.04
C ASN A 102 1.38 -4.00 17.82
N THR A 103 0.14 -4.29 17.42
CA THR A 103 -0.72 -5.25 18.15
C THR A 103 -0.90 -6.55 17.38
N THR A 104 -1.33 -6.45 16.12
CA THR A 104 -1.71 -7.65 15.33
C THR A 104 -0.63 -8.12 14.38
N ARG A 105 0.41 -7.31 14.12
CA ARG A 105 1.53 -7.59 13.21
C ARG A 105 1.08 -7.93 11.79
N PHE A 106 0.05 -7.25 11.31
CA PHE A 106 -0.46 -7.35 9.94
C PHE A 106 0.55 -6.82 8.90
N GLY A 107 1.24 -5.73 9.22
CA GLY A 107 2.18 -5.06 8.33
C GLY A 107 2.99 -3.98 9.03
N LEU A 108 3.83 -3.30 8.28
CA LEU A 108 4.74 -2.26 8.76
C LEU A 108 4.32 -0.88 8.26
N MET A 109 4.49 0.15 9.08
CA MET A 109 4.37 1.55 8.70
C MET A 109 5.65 1.97 7.97
N ALA A 110 5.62 2.04 6.64
CA ALA A 110 6.75 2.40 5.81
C ALA A 110 6.31 3.00 4.47
N VAL A 111 7.10 3.92 3.93
CA VAL A 111 6.81 4.63 2.68
C VAL A 111 7.14 3.83 1.41
N SER A 112 7.92 2.74 1.53
CA SER A 112 8.29 1.87 0.40
C SER A 112 7.12 1.00 -0.08
N LEU A 113 7.33 0.21 -1.13
CA LEU A 113 6.33 -0.64 -1.77
C LEU A 113 6.97 -1.90 -2.40
N GLY A 114 6.14 -2.89 -2.73
CA GLY A 114 6.57 -4.12 -3.41
C GLY A 114 7.39 -5.08 -2.55
N TYR A 115 7.35 -4.92 -1.23
CA TYR A 115 8.02 -5.81 -0.29
C TYR A 115 7.17 -7.04 0.04
N TYR A 116 7.79 -8.11 0.55
CA TYR A 116 7.07 -9.33 0.88
C TYR A 116 6.14 -9.16 2.11
N GLU A 117 6.39 -8.17 2.97
CA GLU A 117 5.47 -7.76 4.03
C GLU A 117 4.53 -6.66 3.55
N THR A 118 3.34 -6.59 4.14
CA THR A 118 2.43 -5.48 3.87
C THR A 118 3.01 -4.18 4.43
N LEU A 119 3.21 -3.19 3.55
CA LEU A 119 3.66 -1.85 3.95
C LEU A 119 2.48 -0.87 3.89
N MET A 120 2.38 0.00 4.89
CA MET A 120 1.27 0.92 5.09
C MET A 120 1.79 2.34 5.32
N SER A 121 1.11 3.34 4.78
CA SER A 121 1.44 4.75 5.01
C SER A 121 0.19 5.61 4.91
N CYS A 122 0.04 6.60 5.80
CA CYS A 122 -0.97 7.65 5.63
C CYS A 122 -0.48 8.65 4.57
N SER A 123 -1.02 8.58 3.36
CA SER A 123 -0.51 9.37 2.22
C SER A 123 -0.74 10.88 2.43
N GLY A 124 -1.83 11.27 3.09
CA GLY A 124 -2.16 12.66 3.37
C GLY A 124 -1.11 13.40 4.23
N SER A 125 -0.40 12.68 5.10
CA SER A 125 0.61 13.24 6.01
C SER A 125 2.06 12.79 5.75
N SER A 126 2.29 11.80 4.88
CA SER A 126 3.64 11.33 4.52
C SER A 126 4.05 11.73 3.11
N THR A 127 3.78 10.90 2.11
CA THR A 127 4.29 11.01 0.73
C THR A 127 3.74 12.21 -0.06
N SER A 128 2.70 12.85 0.45
CA SER A 128 2.02 13.98 -0.20
C SER A 128 1.95 15.21 0.70
N SER A 129 2.76 15.24 1.77
CA SER A 129 2.80 16.34 2.74
C SER A 129 3.21 17.68 2.12
N GLU A 130 4.04 17.65 1.06
CA GLU A 130 4.49 18.83 0.32
C GLU A 130 3.42 19.43 -0.61
N MET A 131 2.31 18.73 -0.86
CA MET A 131 1.23 19.25 -1.70
C MET A 131 0.30 20.19 -0.92
N PRO A 132 -0.11 21.32 -1.52
CA PRO A 132 -1.16 22.18 -0.98
C PRO A 132 -2.44 21.37 -0.66
N PRO A 133 -3.18 21.71 0.41
CA PRO A 133 -4.41 21.00 0.78
C PRO A 133 -5.44 20.93 -0.36
N GLU A 134 -5.55 22.01 -1.14
CA GLU A 134 -6.43 22.09 -2.31
C GLU A 134 -6.04 21.08 -3.41
N ASP A 135 -4.75 20.93 -3.68
CA ASP A 135 -4.23 20.00 -4.68
C ASP A 135 -4.44 18.55 -4.24
N ARG A 136 -4.25 18.26 -2.95
CA ARG A 136 -4.55 16.95 -2.35
C ARG A 136 -6.02 16.60 -2.51
N ALA A 137 -6.92 17.54 -2.24
CA ALA A 137 -8.35 17.33 -2.40
C ALA A 137 -8.72 17.06 -3.87
N ARG A 138 -8.16 17.83 -4.82
CA ARG A 138 -8.36 17.60 -6.27
C ARG A 138 -7.82 16.24 -6.72
N ALA A 139 -6.72 15.78 -6.13
CA ALA A 139 -6.12 14.48 -6.41
C ALA A 139 -6.85 13.30 -5.73
N GLY A 140 -7.88 13.56 -4.92
CA GLY A 140 -8.61 12.53 -4.17
C GLY A 140 -7.84 11.96 -2.98
N ILE A 141 -6.84 12.68 -2.48
CA ILE A 141 -6.01 12.27 -1.34
C ILE A 141 -6.64 12.84 -0.07
N SER A 142 -7.48 12.03 0.58
CA SER A 142 -8.06 12.40 1.88
C SER A 142 -6.98 12.43 2.99
N PRO A 143 -7.20 13.21 4.06
CA PRO A 143 -6.28 13.21 5.21
C PRO A 143 -6.09 11.84 5.86
N GLY A 144 -7.11 10.98 5.78
CA GLY A 144 -7.10 9.62 6.33
C GLY A 144 -6.82 8.52 5.30
N LEU A 145 -6.24 8.84 4.15
CA LEU A 145 -5.98 7.86 3.10
C LEU A 145 -4.79 6.97 3.48
N VAL A 146 -5.07 5.72 3.84
CA VAL A 146 -4.06 4.69 4.11
C VAL A 146 -3.75 3.94 2.82
N ARG A 147 -2.56 4.13 2.28
CA ARG A 147 -2.04 3.34 1.16
C ARG A 147 -1.42 2.05 1.70
N MET A 148 -1.82 0.91 1.15
CA MET A 148 -1.30 -0.41 1.49
C MET A 148 -0.63 -1.05 0.27
N SER A 149 0.66 -1.35 0.39
CA SER A 149 1.37 -2.27 -0.49
C SER A 149 1.25 -3.67 0.12
N VAL A 150 0.25 -4.43 -0.31
CA VAL A 150 -0.09 -5.74 0.24
C VAL A 150 1.04 -6.72 0.00
N GLY A 151 1.58 -7.32 1.07
CA GLY A 151 2.64 -8.33 0.98
C GLY A 151 2.11 -9.74 0.75
N TYR A 152 3.01 -10.72 0.69
CA TYR A 152 2.69 -12.15 0.53
C TYR A 152 3.26 -13.05 1.64
N ASN A 153 3.70 -12.51 2.77
CA ASN A 153 4.13 -13.32 3.92
C ASN A 153 2.97 -14.00 4.66
N GLY A 154 3.22 -15.19 5.21
CA GLY A 154 2.20 -15.99 5.89
C GLY A 154 1.05 -16.41 4.97
N THR A 155 -0.02 -16.98 5.52
CA THR A 155 -1.22 -17.31 4.72
C THR A 155 -2.16 -16.11 4.60
N LEU A 156 -2.99 -16.10 3.55
CA LEU A 156 -3.99 -15.05 3.34
C LEU A 156 -4.90 -14.90 4.55
N GLU A 157 -5.41 -16.02 5.08
CA GLU A 157 -6.36 -16.03 6.20
C GLU A 157 -5.72 -15.58 7.51
N GLN A 158 -4.46 -15.93 7.78
CA GLN A 158 -3.74 -15.44 8.96
C GLN A 158 -3.63 -13.92 8.95
N ARG A 159 -3.21 -13.37 7.81
CA ARG A 159 -3.08 -11.92 7.62
C ARG A 159 -4.45 -11.23 7.65
N TRP A 160 -5.47 -11.82 7.05
CA TRP A 160 -6.82 -11.28 7.12
C TRP A 160 -7.37 -11.25 8.56
N ALA A 161 -7.19 -12.32 9.33
CA ALA A 161 -7.59 -12.38 10.74
C ALA A 161 -6.84 -11.34 11.59
N GLN A 162 -5.57 -11.05 11.28
CA GLN A 162 -4.84 -9.95 11.93
C GLN A 162 -5.49 -8.59 11.62
N PHE A 163 -5.86 -8.34 10.36
CA PHE A 163 -6.56 -7.12 9.97
C PHE A 163 -7.91 -6.97 10.67
N GLU A 164 -8.74 -8.01 10.69
CA GLU A 164 -10.05 -7.98 11.36
C GLU A 164 -9.92 -7.71 12.86
N ARG A 165 -8.97 -8.38 13.53
CA ARG A 165 -8.71 -8.10 14.96
C ARG A 165 -8.29 -6.66 15.20
N ALA A 166 -7.44 -6.08 14.34
CA ALA A 166 -7.03 -4.69 14.47
C ALA A 166 -8.21 -3.73 14.29
N LEU A 167 -9.09 -4.01 13.31
CA LEU A 167 -10.28 -3.21 13.07
C LEU A 167 -11.26 -3.27 14.25
N SER A 168 -11.49 -4.47 14.82
CA SER A 168 -12.33 -4.65 16.00
C SER A 168 -11.78 -3.92 17.23
N LEU A 169 -10.47 -4.00 17.48
CA LEU A 169 -9.82 -3.27 18.58
C LEU A 169 -9.95 -1.75 18.42
N MET A 170 -9.77 -1.24 17.19
CA MET A 170 -9.96 0.18 16.89
C MET A 170 -11.41 0.63 17.17
N GLN A 171 -12.41 -0.20 16.88
CA GLN A 171 -13.83 0.13 17.10
C GLN A 171 -14.23 0.09 18.57
N GLN A 172 -13.59 -0.75 19.39
CA GLN A 172 -13.86 -0.85 20.84
C GLN A 172 -13.28 0.33 21.63
N GLN A 173 -12.30 1.05 21.09
CA GLN A 173 -11.73 2.24 21.71
C GLN A 173 -12.61 3.48 21.40
N HIS A 174 -13.43 3.89 22.37
CA HIS A 174 -14.23 5.11 22.30
C HIS A 174 -13.35 6.37 22.09
N PRO A 175 -13.84 7.40 21.36
CA PRO A 175 -13.05 8.59 21.02
C PRO A 175 -12.56 9.45 22.21
N ASP A 176 -13.14 9.30 23.40
CA ASP A 176 -12.92 10.23 24.52
C ASP A 176 -11.74 9.90 25.46
N ARG A 177 -10.99 8.81 25.25
CA ARG A 177 -9.91 8.41 26.19
C ARG A 177 -8.48 8.63 25.70
N ASP A 178 -8.24 8.80 24.40
CA ASP A 178 -6.88 8.69 23.83
C ASP A 178 -6.34 9.98 23.17
N ALA A 179 -6.80 11.16 23.59
CA ALA A 179 -6.26 12.45 23.14
C ALA A 179 -4.77 12.69 23.53
N ALA A 180 -4.09 11.72 24.16
CA ALA A 180 -2.72 11.86 24.66
C ALA A 180 -1.65 11.07 23.88
N ALA A 181 -2.01 10.18 22.96
CA ALA A 181 -1.00 9.45 22.19
C ALA A 181 -0.69 10.18 20.88
N LYS A 182 0.34 11.05 20.91
CA LYS A 182 1.02 11.53 19.69
C LYS A 182 1.55 10.30 18.93
N TYR A 183 0.75 9.77 18.01
CA TYR A 183 1.20 8.70 17.12
C TYR A 183 2.30 9.25 16.20
N CYS A 184 3.39 8.49 16.12
CA CYS A 184 4.68 8.85 15.52
C CYS A 184 4.54 9.62 14.20
N LYS A 185 4.89 10.91 14.22
CA LYS A 185 5.32 11.60 12.99
C LYS A 185 6.67 10.98 12.62
N VAL A 186 6.70 10.20 11.56
CA VAL A 186 7.94 9.82 10.87
C VAL A 186 8.45 11.05 10.14
#